data_AF-A0A7S8FAM1-F1
#
_entry.id   AF-A0A7S8FAM1-F1
#
_cell.length_a   1.000
_cell.length_b   1.000
_cell.length_c   1.000
_cell.angle_alpha   90.00
_cell.angle_beta   90.00
_cell.angle_gamma   90.00
#
_symmetry.space_group_name_H-M   'P 1'
#
loop_
_entity.id
_entity.type
_entity.pdbx_description
1 polymer ?
#
loop_
_entity_poly.entity_id
_entity_poly.type
_entity_poly.pdbx_seq_one_letter_code
_entity_poly.pdbx_strand_id
1 'polypeptide(L)'
;MSKFVATCVVMGVKARPSQDGTRTFRNAVLYFEEDTTTLEANISEDHEALYKQMEANKMKLAQVTVNLREFKGQRFIDVTGYQPITHGAAAGSHGK
;
A
#
# COMPACT_ATOMS: atom_id res chain seq x y z
N MET A 1 16.60 -10.30 -2.12
CA MET A 1 15.79 -9.09 -2.40
C MET A 1 15.82 -8.21 -1.17
N SER A 2 16.02 -6.91 -1.35
CA SER A 2 15.93 -5.92 -0.28
C SER A 2 14.46 -5.65 0.04
N LYS A 3 14.11 -5.80 1.32
CA LYS A 3 12.77 -5.57 1.89
C LYS A 3 12.83 -4.26 2.66
N PHE A 4 11.89 -3.36 2.37
CA PHE A 4 11.74 -2.08 3.06
C PHE A 4 10.37 -2.02 3.74
N VAL A 5 10.31 -1.37 4.89
CA VAL A 5 9.06 -1.13 5.62
C VAL A 5 8.93 0.37 5.79
N ALA A 6 7.74 0.90 5.51
CA ALA A 6 7.47 2.31 5.64
C ALA A 6 6.09 2.55 6.27
N THR A 7 5.96 3.64 7.02
CA THR A 7 4.69 4.10 7.58
C THR A 7 4.12 5.16 6.64
N CYS A 8 2.91 4.95 6.15
CA CYS A 8 2.26 5.85 5.19
C CYS A 8 0.74 5.75 5.26
N VAL A 9 0.05 6.74 4.68
CA VAL A 9 -1.40 6.69 4.45
C VAL A 9 -1.66 6.06 3.09
N VAL A 10 -2.51 5.04 3.03
CA VAL A 10 -2.95 4.48 1.74
C VAL A 10 -4.07 5.36 1.20
N MET A 11 -3.81 6.15 0.16
CA MET A 11 -4.81 7.05 -0.43
C MET A 11 -5.86 6.30 -1.26
N GLY A 12 -5.48 5.15 -1.82
CA GLY A 12 -6.39 4.25 -2.54
C GLY A 12 -5.65 3.27 -3.45
N VAL A 13 -6.38 2.33 -4.03
CA VAL A 13 -5.86 1.34 -4.97
C VAL A 13 -6.47 1.53 -6.36
N LYS A 14 -5.63 1.85 -7.34
CA LYS A 14 -5.99 2.01 -8.75
C LYS A 14 -5.91 0.67 -9.48
N ALA A 15 -6.84 0.42 -10.40
CA ALA A 15 -6.76 -0.66 -11.37
C ALA A 15 -6.29 -0.09 -12.71
N ARG A 16 -5.29 -0.71 -13.33
CA ARG A 16 -4.85 -0.37 -14.69
C ARG A 16 -4.73 -1.63 -15.53
N PRO A 17 -5.49 -1.76 -16.63
CA PRO A 17 -5.25 -2.86 -17.56
C PRO A 17 -3.85 -2.73 -18.16
N SER A 18 -3.22 -3.87 -18.44
CA SER A 18 -2.01 -3.95 -19.24
C SER A 18 -2.26 -3.44 -20.66
N GLN A 19 -1.20 -3.02 -21.34
CA GLN A 19 -1.30 -2.51 -22.71
C GLN A 19 -1.85 -3.55 -23.69
N ASP A 20 -1.64 -4.84 -23.41
CA ASP A 20 -2.17 -5.98 -24.17
C ASP A 20 -3.53 -6.49 -23.65
N GLY A 21 -4.07 -5.89 -22.58
CA GLY A 21 -5.35 -6.27 -21.97
C GLY A 21 -5.37 -7.62 -21.26
N THR A 22 -4.24 -8.33 -21.18
CA THR A 22 -4.16 -9.68 -20.62
C THR A 22 -4.09 -9.73 -19.10
N ARG A 23 -3.69 -8.62 -18.46
CA ARG A 23 -3.49 -8.52 -17.00
C ARG A 23 -4.04 -7.18 -16.49
N THR A 24 -4.48 -7.14 -15.25
CA THR A 24 -4.86 -5.91 -14.55
C THR A 24 -3.86 -5.61 -13.44
N PHE A 25 -2.99 -4.63 -13.67
CA PHE A 25 -2.10 -4.17 -12.61
C PHE A 25 -2.89 -3.39 -11.56
N ARG A 26 -2.56 -3.59 -10.29
CA ARG A 26 -3.09 -2.82 -9.17
C ARG A 26 -1.98 -1.94 -8.62
N ASN A 27 -2.27 -0.66 -8.41
CA ASN A 27 -1.32 0.30 -7.85
C ASN A 27 -1.90 0.96 -6.61
N ALA A 28 -1.23 0.80 -5.46
CA ALA A 28 -1.52 1.60 -4.29
C ALA A 28 -0.88 2.97 -4.43
N VAL A 29 -1.64 4.01 -4.11
CA VAL A 29 -1.12 5.36 -3.93
C VAL A 29 -0.81 5.54 -2.44
N LEU A 30 0.47 5.65 -2.12
CA LEU A 30 0.97 5.84 -0.76
C LEU A 30 1.31 7.31 -0.56
N TYR A 31 0.87 7.88 0.56
CA TYR A 31 1.20 9.24 0.99
C TYR A 31 2.05 9.20 2.25
N PHE A 32 3.19 9.89 2.23
CA PHE A 32 4.11 9.98 3.36
C PHE A 32 3.91 11.32 4.06
N GLU A 33 3.42 11.29 5.29
CA GLU A 33 3.10 12.51 6.05
C GLU A 33 4.36 13.30 6.44
N GLU A 34 5.50 12.63 6.60
CA GLU A 34 6.76 13.23 7.03
C GLU A 34 7.30 14.26 6.04
N ASP A 35 7.21 13.97 4.74
CA ASP A 35 7.76 14.82 3.67
C ASP A 35 6.70 15.27 2.65
N THR A 36 5.43 14.94 2.90
CA THR A 36 4.27 15.25 2.04
C THR A 36 4.37 14.69 0.62
N THR A 37 5.17 13.64 0.41
CA THR A 37 5.35 13.01 -0.89
C THR A 37 4.33 11.91 -1.15
N THR A 38 4.16 11.56 -2.43
CA THR A 38 3.36 10.41 -2.84
C THR A 38 4.19 9.43 -3.67
N LEU A 39 3.85 8.15 -3.55
CA LEU A 39 4.50 7.07 -4.27
C LEU A 39 3.45 6.09 -4.78
N GLU A 40 3.59 5.66 -6.04
CA GLU A 40 2.79 4.54 -6.57
C GLU A 40 3.58 3.23 -6.42
N ALA A 41 2.97 2.24 -5.76
CA ALA A 41 3.55 0.91 -5.57
C ALA A 41 2.62 -0.14 -6.19
N ASN A 42 3.16 -1.11 -6.92
CA ASN A 42 2.40 -2.19 -7.54
C ASN A 42 1.94 -3.20 -6.49
N ILE A 43 0.81 -3.85 -6.75
CA ILE A 43 0.32 -5.00 -6.01
C ILE A 43 0.07 -6.11 -7.05
N SER A 44 0.62 -7.31 -6.81
CA SER A 44 0.35 -8.45 -7.68
C SER A 44 -1.13 -8.82 -7.66
N GLU A 45 -1.66 -9.27 -8.79
CA GLU A 45 -3.02 -9.80 -8.88
C GLU A 45 -3.21 -11.03 -7.99
N ASP A 46 -2.15 -11.83 -7.81
CA ASP A 46 -2.14 -13.01 -6.93
C ASP A 46 -2.36 -12.65 -5.44
N HIS A 47 -2.22 -11.37 -5.08
CA HIS A 47 -2.39 -10.89 -3.72
C HIS A 47 -3.75 -10.18 -3.55
N GLU A 48 -4.84 -10.86 -3.91
CA GLU A 48 -6.19 -10.29 -3.85
C GLU A 48 -6.61 -9.80 -2.46
N ALA A 49 -6.35 -10.62 -1.44
CA ALA A 49 -6.64 -10.24 -0.06
C ALA A 49 -5.92 -8.94 0.34
N LEU A 50 -4.68 -8.75 -0.14
CA LEU A 50 -3.85 -7.60 0.18
C LEU A 50 -4.44 -6.31 -0.38
N TYR A 51 -4.73 -6.26 -1.69
CA TYR A 51 -5.28 -5.04 -2.28
C TYR A 51 -6.69 -4.71 -1.76
N LYS A 52 -7.52 -5.73 -1.45
CA LYS A 52 -8.83 -5.51 -0.83
C LYS A 52 -8.69 -4.92 0.57
N GLN A 53 -7.75 -5.42 1.36
CA GLN A 53 -7.50 -4.92 2.70
C GLN A 53 -6.98 -3.47 2.68
N MET A 54 -6.10 -3.15 1.73
CA MET A 54 -5.62 -1.78 1.51
C MET A 54 -6.75 -0.83 1.12
N GLU A 55 -7.59 -1.21 0.16
CA GLU A 55 -8.72 -0.38 -0.28
C GLU A 55 -9.77 -0.19 0.83
N ALA A 56 -10.06 -1.24 1.60
CA ALA A 56 -10.97 -1.17 2.75
C ALA A 56 -10.47 -0.25 3.88
N ASN A 57 -9.16 0.03 3.91
CA ASN A 57 -8.51 0.86 4.92
C ASN A 57 -7.88 2.12 4.31
N LYS A 58 -8.38 2.57 3.16
CA LYS A 58 -7.91 3.83 2.57
C LYS A 58 -8.11 5.01 3.51
N MET A 59 -7.28 6.03 3.33
CA MET A 59 -7.21 7.24 4.15
C MET A 59 -6.89 6.96 5.63
N LYS A 60 -6.32 5.79 5.93
CA LYS A 60 -5.82 5.43 7.26
C LYS A 60 -4.32 5.17 7.21
N LEU A 61 -3.67 5.40 8.35
CA LEU A 61 -2.26 5.11 8.52
C LEU A 61 -2.01 3.60 8.53
N ALA A 62 -0.94 3.17 7.89
CA ALA A 62 -0.54 1.78 7.82
C ALA A 62 0.97 1.63 7.73
N GLN A 63 1.46 0.46 8.15
CA GLN A 63 2.78 -0.02 7.75
C GLN A 63 2.66 -0.82 6.46
N VAL A 64 3.46 -0.44 5.47
CA VAL A 64 3.54 -1.12 4.17
C VAL A 64 4.93 -1.72 4.04
N THR A 65 4.97 -3.00 3.67
CA THR A 65 6.20 -3.69 3.28
C THR A 65 6.31 -3.66 1.76
N VAL A 66 7.44 -3.18 1.26
CA VAL A 66 7.73 -3.13 -0.18
C VAL A 66 9.04 -3.83 -0.53
N ASN A 67 9.09 -4.36 -1.75
CA ASN A 67 10.30 -4.86 -2.38
C ASN A 67 10.62 -4.03 -3.63
N LEU A 68 11.91 -3.84 -3.89
CA LEU A 68 12.38 -3.26 -5.16
C LEU A 68 12.64 -4.39 -6.15
N ARG A 69 11.97 -4.34 -7.31
CA ARG A 69 12.15 -5.27 -8.42
C ARG A 69 12.69 -4.52 -9.64
N GLU A 70 13.61 -5.13 -10.35
CA GLU A 70 14.08 -4.64 -11.65
C GLU A 70 13.57 -5.55 -12.77
N PHE A 71 13.00 -4.97 -13.82
CA PHE A 71 12.53 -5.70 -14.98
C PHE A 71 12.79 -4.86 -16.24
N LYS A 72 13.53 -5.43 -17.19
CA LYS A 72 13.93 -4.76 -18.45
C LYS A 72 14.56 -3.38 -18.24
N GLY A 73 15.41 -3.25 -17.21
CA GLY A 73 16.09 -1.99 -16.86
C GLY A 73 15.20 -0.95 -16.17
N GLN A 74 13.91 -1.24 -15.97
CA GLN A 74 13.01 -0.39 -15.19
C GLN A 74 12.85 -0.93 -13.77
N ARG A 75 12.82 -0.02 -12.79
CA ARG A 75 12.60 -0.37 -11.39
C ARG A 75 11.15 -0.20 -11.00
N PHE A 76 10.66 -1.14 -10.20
CA PHE A 76 9.30 -1.25 -9.72
C PHE A 76 9.33 -1.43 -8.22
N ILE A 77 8.41 -0.77 -7.52
CA ILE A 77 8.19 -0.95 -6.10
C ILE A 77 6.94 -1.80 -5.95
N ASP A 78 7.09 -2.97 -5.37
CA ASP A 78 5.99 -3.92 -5.21
C ASP A 78 5.64 -4.06 -3.74
N VAL A 79 4.36 -3.89 -3.40
CA VAL A 79 3.83 -4.13 -2.06
C VAL A 79 3.72 -5.63 -1.83
N THR A 80 4.35 -6.11 -0.76
CA THR A 80 4.35 -7.53 -0.37
C THR A 80 3.80 -7.76 1.04
N GLY A 81 3.43 -6.70 1.75
CA GLY A 81 2.80 -6.79 3.06
C GLY A 81 2.13 -5.49 3.45
N TYR A 82 1.07 -5.59 4.24
CA TYR A 82 0.26 -4.47 4.70
C TYR A 82 -0.22 -4.74 6.12
N GLN A 83 -0.07 -3.75 6.99
CA GLN A 83 -0.58 -3.79 8.34
C GLN A 83 -1.24 -2.45 8.67
N PRO A 84 -2.57 -2.38 8.82
CA PRO A 84 -3.23 -1.15 9.23
C PRO A 84 -2.77 -0.79 10.65
N ILE A 85 -2.42 0.47 10.86
CA ILE A 85 -2.14 0.99 12.19
C ILE A 85 -3.48 1.43 12.76
N THR A 86 -4.12 0.53 13.48
CA THR A 86 -5.20 0.92 14.38
C THR A 86 -4.55 1.66 15.54
N HIS A 87 -4.69 2.98 15.63
CA HIS A 87 -4.58 3.63 16.92
C HIS A 87 -5.55 2.89 17.84
N GLY A 88 -5.02 2.27 18.90
CA GLY A 88 -5.84 1.69 19.94
C GLY A 88 -6.86 2.74 20.36
N ALA A 89 -8.11 2.30 20.52
CA ALA A 89 -9.16 3.11 21.13
C ALA A 89 -8.56 3.93 22.27
N ALA A 90 -8.72 5.24 22.23
CA ALA A 90 -8.30 6.11 23.31
C ALA A 90 -8.83 5.54 24.64
N ALA A 91 -7.92 5.15 25.52
CA ALA A 91 -8.24 4.85 26.90
C ALA A 91 -8.66 6.16 27.59
N GLY A 92 -9.87 6.17 28.17
CA GLY A 92 -10.46 7.29 28.92
C GLY A 92 -11.66 7.88 28.18
N SER A 93 -12.90 7.74 28.64
CA SER A 93 -13.37 8.09 29.98
C SER A 93 -14.53 7.19 30.43
N HIS A 94 -14.34 6.42 31.50
CA HIS A 94 -15.44 6.09 32.41
C HIS A 94 -15.61 7.29 33.35
N GLY A 95 -16.51 8.19 32.98
CA GLY A 95 -16.97 9.28 33.82
C GLY A 95 -18.19 8.83 34.61
N LYS A 96 -17.96 8.57 35.90
CA LYS A 96 -18.87 8.49 37.06
C LYS A 96 -20.33 8.09 36.85
#